data_AF-R5G3L6-F1
#
_entry.id   AF-R5G3L6-F1
#
_cell.length_a   1.000
_cell.length_b   1.000
_cell.length_c   1.000
_cell.angle_alpha   90.00
_cell.angle_beta   90.00
_cell.angle_gamma   90.00
#
_symmetry.space_group_name_H-M   'P 1'
#
loop_
_entity.id
_entity.type
_entity.pdbx_description
1 polymer ?
#
loop_
_entity_poly.entity_id
_entity_poly.type
_entity_poly.pdbx_seq_one_letter_code
_entity_poly.pdbx_strand_id
1 'polypeptide(L)'
;MAIIEALLAATQGVKDLTVGYGQCGNLIQDVAAIRALKKQTNEYLAKYGFGDAKVTTVFHQWMGGFPQDEAKAFGVISWGSAAAALAKATKVIVKTPHEAMGVPTMEANAAGLRATKQVISMLRDQDFTNIPAVVAEAEIIEAEVNQILDKVFELGNGDLAQGVIAAFESGVLDIPFAPSKYNAGKVMPARDNNGAVRIMDSGNLPLSQDILNFHREKLEERAKSENRTVSFQMVIDDVYAISKGFLVGRKQ
;
A
#
# COMPACT_ATOMS: atom_id res chain seq x y z
N MET A 1 4.64 -5.53 6.79
CA MET A 1 5.57 -4.86 7.72
C MET A 1 4.86 -4.18 8.89
N ALA A 2 3.90 -3.27 8.67
CA ALA A 2 3.28 -2.48 9.75
C ALA A 2 2.70 -3.30 10.93
N ILE A 3 2.05 -4.45 10.68
CA ILE A 3 1.53 -5.33 11.75
C ILE A 3 2.67 -5.93 12.59
N ILE A 4 3.76 -6.34 11.94
CA ILE A 4 4.96 -6.87 12.60
C ILE A 4 5.55 -5.79 13.52
N GLU A 5 5.75 -4.58 12.99
CA GLU A 5 6.30 -3.46 13.76
C GLU A 5 5.39 -3.07 14.94
N ALA A 6 4.06 -3.10 14.74
CA ALA A 6 3.09 -2.86 15.80
C ALA A 6 3.19 -3.90 16.93
N LEU A 7 3.31 -5.19 16.60
CA LEU A 7 3.49 -6.26 17.58
C LEU A 7 4.83 -6.16 18.34
N LEU A 8 5.91 -5.87 17.62
CA LEU A 8 7.24 -5.68 18.24
C LEU A 8 7.23 -4.47 19.18
N ALA A 9 6.61 -3.36 18.78
CA ALA A 9 6.46 -2.18 19.63
C ALA A 9 5.57 -2.46 20.86
N ALA A 10 4.46 -3.17 20.67
CA ALA A 10 3.55 -3.53 21.77
C ALA A 10 4.22 -4.47 22.80
N THR A 11 5.07 -5.39 22.33
CA THR A 11 5.92 -6.23 23.21
C THR A 11 6.81 -5.39 24.13
N GLN A 12 7.23 -4.20 23.69
CA GLN A 12 8.03 -3.25 24.47
C GLN A 12 7.19 -2.25 25.29
N GLY A 13 5.86 -2.46 25.37
CA GLY A 13 4.96 -1.64 26.18
C GLY A 13 4.36 -0.42 25.47
N VAL A 14 4.52 -0.28 24.16
CA VAL A 14 3.83 0.78 23.39
C VAL A 14 2.33 0.52 23.35
N LYS A 15 1.52 1.56 23.60
CA LYS A 15 0.05 1.45 23.70
C LYS A 15 -0.75 2.37 22.76
N ASP A 16 -0.11 3.30 22.05
CA ASP A 16 -0.77 4.10 21.00
C ASP A 16 0.04 3.95 19.72
N LEU A 17 -0.57 3.34 18.71
CA LEU A 17 0.08 2.89 17.48
C LEU A 17 -0.67 3.49 16.28
N THR A 18 0.04 4.21 15.42
CA THR A 18 -0.47 4.60 14.11
C THR A 18 0.20 3.76 13.03
N VAL A 19 -0.55 2.84 12.42
CA VAL A 19 -0.05 2.02 11.31
C VAL A 19 -0.28 2.69 9.96
N GLY A 20 0.72 2.63 9.08
CA GLY A 20 0.75 3.41 7.85
C GLY A 20 0.56 2.60 6.58
N TYR A 21 -0.09 3.22 5.59
CA TYR A 21 -0.20 2.72 4.22
C TYR A 21 0.09 3.85 3.22
N GLY A 22 0.86 3.54 2.18
CA GLY A 22 1.16 4.45 1.08
C GLY A 22 0.26 4.18 -0.12
N GLN A 23 -0.30 5.25 -0.67
CA GLN A 23 -1.21 5.19 -1.81
C GLN A 23 -0.63 4.38 -2.98
N CYS A 24 -1.38 3.38 -3.44
CA CYS A 24 -1.13 2.70 -4.71
C CYS A 24 -1.89 3.38 -5.86
N GLY A 25 -3.09 3.90 -5.60
CA GLY A 25 -3.81 4.81 -6.50
C GLY A 25 -5.12 4.28 -7.07
N ASN A 26 -5.38 2.97 -7.02
CA ASN A 26 -6.73 2.45 -7.25
C ASN A 26 -7.57 2.66 -6.00
N LEU A 27 -8.68 3.40 -6.08
CA LEU A 27 -9.46 3.81 -4.92
C LEU A 27 -10.00 2.63 -4.11
N ILE A 28 -10.50 1.59 -4.79
CA ILE A 28 -11.04 0.40 -4.12
C ILE A 28 -9.93 -0.32 -3.34
N GLN A 29 -8.78 -0.53 -3.98
CA GLN A 29 -7.64 -1.18 -3.34
C GLN A 29 -7.05 -0.35 -2.20
N ASP A 30 -6.91 0.97 -2.38
CA ASP A 30 -6.37 1.86 -1.33
C ASP A 30 -7.28 1.86 -0.09
N VAL A 31 -8.60 1.88 -0.28
CA VAL A 31 -9.59 1.80 0.82
C VAL A 31 -9.56 0.42 1.47
N ALA A 32 -9.50 -0.64 0.66
CA ALA A 32 -9.41 -2.02 1.14
C ALA A 32 -8.13 -2.24 1.97
N ALA A 33 -7.00 -1.70 1.55
CA ALA A 33 -5.72 -1.83 2.25
C ALA A 33 -5.74 -1.15 3.63
N ILE A 34 -6.31 0.06 3.76
CA ILE A 34 -6.48 0.72 5.07
C ILE A 34 -7.43 -0.07 5.97
N ARG A 35 -8.53 -0.59 5.41
CA ARG A 35 -9.49 -1.42 6.14
C ARG A 35 -8.82 -2.68 6.70
N ALA A 36 -8.19 -3.46 5.83
CA ALA A 36 -7.48 -4.69 6.17
C ALA A 36 -6.38 -4.41 7.21
N LEU A 37 -5.55 -3.38 6.97
CA LEU A 37 -4.48 -2.98 7.88
C LEU A 37 -5.01 -2.69 9.28
N LYS A 38 -6.07 -1.87 9.42
CA LYS A 38 -6.64 -1.54 10.72
C LYS A 38 -7.21 -2.79 11.40
N LYS A 39 -7.99 -3.59 10.67
CA LYS A 39 -8.64 -4.80 11.18
C LYS A 39 -7.59 -5.80 11.68
N GLN A 40 -6.69 -6.24 10.79
CA GLN A 40 -5.67 -7.24 11.12
C GLN A 40 -4.70 -6.75 12.19
N THR A 41 -4.33 -5.46 12.21
CA THR A 41 -3.47 -4.94 13.31
C THR A 41 -4.13 -5.14 14.67
N ASN A 42 -5.43 -4.83 14.80
CA ASN A 42 -6.16 -5.05 16.06
C ASN A 42 -6.30 -6.54 16.38
N GLU A 43 -6.61 -7.39 15.39
CA GLU A 43 -6.76 -8.84 15.58
C GLU A 43 -5.45 -9.48 16.04
N TYR A 44 -4.32 -9.15 15.41
CA TYR A 44 -3.01 -9.65 15.80
C TYR A 44 -2.60 -9.12 17.19
N LEU A 45 -2.76 -7.82 17.48
CA LEU A 45 -2.47 -7.29 18.81
C LEU A 45 -3.28 -8.01 19.90
N ALA A 46 -4.59 -8.20 19.69
CA ALA A 46 -5.45 -8.93 20.61
C ALA A 46 -5.00 -10.39 20.77
N LYS A 47 -4.72 -11.09 19.67
CA LYS A 47 -4.26 -12.50 19.65
C LYS A 47 -3.00 -12.71 20.50
N TYR A 48 -2.09 -11.74 20.51
CA TYR A 48 -0.82 -11.81 21.24
C TYR A 48 -0.84 -11.07 22.60
N GLY A 49 -2.03 -10.76 23.13
CA GLY A 49 -2.18 -10.23 24.51
C GLY A 49 -2.04 -8.71 24.65
N PHE A 50 -2.03 -7.97 23.54
CA PHE A 50 -1.93 -6.51 23.48
C PHE A 50 -3.24 -5.82 23.09
N GLY A 51 -4.38 -6.41 23.47
CA GLY A 51 -5.71 -5.90 23.11
C GLY A 51 -6.08 -4.54 23.73
N ASP A 52 -5.27 -4.05 24.67
CA ASP A 52 -5.41 -2.71 25.27
C ASP A 52 -4.69 -1.60 24.47
N ALA A 53 -3.93 -1.95 23.43
CA ALA A 53 -3.28 -0.99 22.56
C ALA A 53 -4.31 -0.28 21.65
N LYS A 54 -4.22 1.04 21.57
CA LYS A 54 -5.02 1.86 20.67
C LYS A 54 -4.38 1.93 19.29
N VAL A 55 -5.15 1.55 18.27
CA VAL A 55 -4.70 1.56 16.87
C VAL A 55 -5.40 2.66 16.08
N THR A 56 -4.59 3.48 15.41
CA THR A 56 -5.02 4.49 14.43
C THR A 56 -4.33 4.24 13.08
N THR A 57 -4.80 4.89 12.02
CA THR A 57 -4.24 4.71 10.67
C THR A 57 -3.71 6.01 10.08
N VAL A 58 -2.61 5.92 9.35
CA VAL A 58 -2.11 7.02 8.52
C VAL A 58 -2.08 6.63 7.04
N PHE A 59 -2.65 7.47 6.20
CA PHE A 59 -2.59 7.35 4.75
C PHE A 59 -1.56 8.32 4.20
N HIS A 60 -0.56 7.82 3.48
CA HIS A 60 0.38 8.67 2.76
C HIS A 60 -0.16 8.87 1.35
N GLN A 61 -0.38 10.12 0.96
CA GLN A 61 -0.58 10.45 -0.45
C GLN A 61 0.61 9.94 -1.28
N TRP A 62 0.39 9.77 -2.59
CA TRP A 62 1.33 9.15 -3.54
C TRP A 62 2.81 9.36 -3.17
N MET A 63 3.54 8.26 -3.03
CA MET A 63 4.94 8.29 -2.59
C MET A 63 5.94 8.07 -3.74
N GLY A 64 5.46 7.88 -4.98
CA GLY A 64 6.28 7.77 -6.17
C GLY A 64 6.52 9.11 -6.86
N GLY A 65 6.96 9.07 -8.11
CA GLY A 65 7.26 10.28 -8.90
C GLY A 65 6.03 11.15 -9.15
N PHE A 66 6.18 12.46 -8.94
CA PHE A 66 5.15 13.46 -9.20
C PHE A 66 5.28 14.08 -10.60
N PRO A 67 4.18 14.60 -11.18
CA PRO A 67 4.27 15.50 -12.32
C PRO A 67 4.92 16.83 -11.90
N GLN A 68 5.72 17.42 -12.79
CA GLN A 68 6.35 18.73 -12.56
C GLN A 68 5.38 19.90 -12.65
N ASP A 69 4.29 19.74 -13.41
CA ASP A 69 3.23 20.73 -13.49
C ASP A 69 2.42 20.75 -12.18
N GLU A 70 2.35 21.93 -11.54
CA GLU A 70 1.71 22.06 -10.23
C GLU A 70 0.22 21.73 -10.25
N ALA A 71 -0.49 22.08 -11.33
CA ALA A 71 -1.92 21.77 -11.44
C ALA A 71 -2.14 20.25 -11.51
N LYS A 72 -1.30 19.52 -12.25
CA LYS A 72 -1.29 18.05 -12.23
C LYS A 72 -0.91 17.49 -10.86
N ALA A 73 0.05 18.11 -10.16
CA ALA A 73 0.44 17.70 -8.81
C ALA A 73 -0.72 17.84 -7.82
N PHE A 74 -1.51 18.92 -7.92
CA PHE A 74 -2.75 19.05 -7.14
C PHE A 74 -3.80 17.99 -7.47
N GLY A 75 -3.83 17.49 -8.72
CA GLY A 75 -4.64 16.31 -9.08
C GLY A 75 -4.24 15.08 -8.26
N VAL A 76 -2.94 14.80 -8.15
CA VAL A 76 -2.41 13.68 -7.35
C VAL A 76 -2.71 13.86 -5.85
N ILE A 77 -2.45 15.06 -5.31
CA ILE A 77 -2.73 15.40 -3.90
C ILE A 77 -4.22 15.23 -3.59
N SER A 78 -5.09 15.74 -4.46
CA SER A 78 -6.54 15.68 -4.27
C SER A 78 -7.04 14.24 -4.35
N TRP A 79 -6.49 13.43 -5.26
CA TRP A 79 -6.83 12.01 -5.36
C TRP A 79 -6.44 11.22 -4.11
N GLY A 80 -5.22 11.41 -3.61
CA GLY A 80 -4.79 10.81 -2.34
C GLY A 80 -5.61 11.30 -1.14
N SER A 81 -6.05 12.57 -1.15
CA SER A 81 -6.95 13.12 -0.13
C SER A 81 -8.33 12.45 -0.16
N ALA A 82 -8.87 12.18 -1.36
CA ALA A 82 -10.12 11.46 -1.53
C ALA A 82 -10.03 10.02 -1.03
N ALA A 83 -8.97 9.29 -1.41
CA ALA A 83 -8.73 7.93 -0.92
C ALA A 83 -8.64 7.88 0.62
N ALA A 84 -7.86 8.79 1.23
CA ALA A 84 -7.73 8.86 2.69
C ALA A 84 -9.08 9.13 3.39
N ALA A 85 -9.88 10.06 2.85
CA ALA A 85 -11.19 10.41 3.42
C ALA A 85 -12.18 9.24 3.33
N LEU A 86 -12.28 8.62 2.16
CA LEU A 86 -13.22 7.52 1.89
C LEU A 86 -12.82 6.22 2.61
N ALA A 87 -11.52 6.05 2.90
CA ALA A 87 -10.98 4.98 3.73
C ALA A 87 -11.11 5.23 5.24
N LYS A 88 -11.60 6.40 5.65
CA LYS A 88 -11.67 6.82 7.07
C LYS A 88 -10.31 6.73 7.78
N ALA A 89 -9.24 7.11 7.08
CA ALA A 89 -7.91 7.19 7.68
C ALA A 89 -7.89 8.22 8.83
N THR A 90 -7.21 7.90 9.94
CA THR A 90 -7.15 8.81 11.10
C THR A 90 -6.28 10.05 10.80
N LYS A 91 -5.21 9.86 10.02
CA LYS A 91 -4.27 10.90 9.60
C LYS A 91 -3.96 10.76 8.11
N VAL A 92 -3.69 11.89 7.45
CA VAL A 92 -3.14 11.92 6.09
C VAL A 92 -1.78 12.63 6.11
N ILE A 93 -0.80 12.09 5.40
CA ILE A 93 0.47 12.81 5.12
C ILE A 93 0.31 13.54 3.79
N VAL A 94 0.48 14.86 3.86
CA VAL A 94 0.20 15.77 2.75
C VAL A 94 1.46 15.96 1.89
N LYS A 95 1.27 15.88 0.58
CA LYS A 95 2.26 16.18 -0.45
C LYS A 95 2.10 17.61 -0.95
N THR A 96 3.09 18.08 -1.70
CA THR A 96 3.14 19.47 -2.17
C THR A 96 3.23 19.52 -3.70
N PRO A 97 2.81 20.63 -4.33
CA PRO A 97 3.01 20.81 -5.77
C PRO A 97 4.50 20.83 -6.17
N HIS A 98 5.41 21.01 -5.22
CA HIS A 98 6.86 21.02 -5.46
C HIS A 98 7.53 19.64 -5.35
N GLU A 99 6.77 18.55 -5.16
CA GLU A 99 7.33 17.21 -4.91
C GLU A 99 8.31 16.73 -5.99
N ALA A 100 8.10 17.11 -7.25
CA ALA A 100 8.99 16.75 -8.37
C ALA A 100 10.24 17.64 -8.47
N MET A 101 10.32 18.74 -7.71
CA MET A 101 11.36 19.76 -7.79
C MET A 101 12.33 19.74 -6.60
N GLY A 102 11.86 19.28 -5.43
CA GLY A 102 12.68 19.17 -4.22
C GLY A 102 11.91 19.48 -2.94
N VAL A 103 12.62 19.90 -1.90
CA VAL A 103 12.00 20.32 -0.63
C VAL A 103 11.10 21.53 -0.88
N PRO A 104 9.82 21.51 -0.44
CA PRO A 104 8.87 22.57 -0.72
C PRO A 104 9.19 23.86 0.04
N THR A 105 8.76 25.01 -0.51
CA THR A 105 8.65 26.24 0.28
C THR A 105 7.48 26.14 1.26
N MET A 106 7.41 27.04 2.22
CA MET A 106 6.29 27.07 3.18
C MET A 106 4.95 27.35 2.48
N GLU A 107 4.93 28.13 1.41
CA GLU A 107 3.73 28.47 0.62
C GLU A 107 3.21 27.26 -0.14
N ALA A 108 4.10 26.51 -0.81
CA ALA A 108 3.75 25.29 -1.52
C ALA A 108 3.23 24.21 -0.55
N ASN A 109 3.87 24.07 0.62
CA ASN A 109 3.41 23.17 1.66
C ASN A 109 2.02 23.58 2.19
N ALA A 110 1.83 24.86 2.50
CA ALA A 110 0.54 25.39 2.91
C ALA A 110 -0.55 25.21 1.84
N ALA A 111 -0.21 25.32 0.56
CA ALA A 111 -1.15 25.08 -0.53
C ALA A 111 -1.60 23.61 -0.60
N GLY A 112 -0.67 22.65 -0.46
CA GLY A 112 -1.00 21.23 -0.33
C GLY A 112 -1.95 20.96 0.85
N LEU A 113 -1.65 21.53 2.02
CA LEU A 113 -2.49 21.39 3.22
C LEU A 113 -3.91 21.91 3.02
N ARG A 114 -4.05 23.10 2.39
CA ARG A 114 -5.37 23.68 2.10
C ARG A 114 -6.16 22.82 1.11
N ALA A 115 -5.54 22.35 0.04
CA ALA A 115 -6.17 21.49 -0.95
C ALA A 115 -6.65 20.17 -0.30
N THR A 116 -5.78 19.52 0.48
CA THR A 116 -6.13 18.29 1.19
C THR A 116 -7.28 18.49 2.18
N LYS A 117 -7.22 19.55 3.01
CA LYS A 117 -8.30 19.86 3.95
C LYS A 117 -9.64 20.13 3.25
N GLN A 118 -9.60 20.84 2.11
CA GLN A 118 -10.80 21.10 1.31
C GLN A 118 -11.46 19.80 0.83
N VAL A 119 -10.68 18.90 0.21
CA VAL A 119 -11.20 17.61 -0.30
C VAL A 119 -11.74 16.74 0.83
N ILE A 120 -11.00 16.62 1.94
CA ILE A 120 -11.46 15.84 3.10
C ILE A 120 -12.77 16.41 3.66
N SER A 121 -12.91 17.74 3.75
CA SER A 121 -14.12 18.38 4.25
C SER A 121 -15.34 18.09 3.38
N MET A 122 -15.15 18.06 2.05
CA MET A 122 -16.21 17.72 1.09
C MET A 122 -16.66 16.26 1.17
N LEU A 123 -15.75 15.35 1.54
CA LEU A 123 -16.00 13.90 1.56
C LEU A 123 -16.26 13.34 2.96
N ARG A 124 -16.29 14.18 4.01
CA ARG A 124 -16.36 13.74 5.42
C ARG A 124 -17.55 12.81 5.71
N ASP A 125 -18.66 13.03 5.04
CA ASP A 125 -19.94 12.33 5.25
C ASP A 125 -20.07 11.06 4.39
N GLN A 126 -19.06 10.72 3.58
CA GLN A 126 -19.05 9.54 2.70
C GLN A 126 -18.14 8.44 3.25
N ASP A 127 -18.52 7.18 3.11
CA ASP A 127 -17.79 6.03 3.62
C ASP A 127 -17.80 4.88 2.62
N PHE A 128 -16.61 4.43 2.19
CA PHE A 128 -16.47 3.34 1.21
C PHE A 128 -16.01 2.04 1.88
N THR A 129 -15.76 2.03 3.20
CA THR A 129 -15.13 0.90 3.89
C THR A 129 -15.95 -0.39 3.84
N ASN A 130 -17.27 -0.33 3.60
CA ASN A 130 -18.16 -1.49 3.59
C ASN A 130 -18.82 -1.76 2.22
N ILE A 131 -18.38 -1.10 1.15
CA ILE A 131 -18.94 -1.42 -0.17
C ILE A 131 -18.45 -2.80 -0.63
N PRO A 132 -19.26 -3.60 -1.35
CA PRO A 132 -18.92 -4.98 -1.69
C PRO A 132 -17.56 -5.16 -2.36
N ALA A 133 -17.19 -4.26 -3.30
CA ALA A 133 -15.91 -4.33 -3.99
C ALA A 133 -14.71 -4.09 -3.06
N VAL A 134 -14.84 -3.20 -2.06
CA VAL A 134 -13.80 -2.96 -1.05
C VAL A 134 -13.66 -4.15 -0.12
N VAL A 135 -14.78 -4.75 0.28
CA VAL A 135 -14.76 -5.94 1.14
C VAL A 135 -14.08 -7.11 0.44
N ALA A 136 -14.46 -7.39 -0.82
CA ALA A 136 -13.85 -8.47 -1.60
C ALA A 136 -12.34 -8.26 -1.83
N GLU A 137 -11.91 -7.04 -2.16
CA GLU A 137 -10.50 -6.72 -2.31
C GLU A 137 -9.74 -6.81 -0.96
N ALA A 138 -10.38 -6.41 0.14
CA ALA A 138 -9.79 -6.52 1.47
C ALA A 138 -9.60 -7.98 1.90
N GLU A 139 -10.54 -8.88 1.57
CA GLU A 139 -10.42 -10.31 1.85
C GLU A 139 -9.18 -10.94 1.18
N ILE A 140 -8.87 -10.53 -0.06
CA ILE A 140 -7.64 -10.95 -0.75
C ILE A 140 -6.39 -10.44 -0.02
N ILE A 141 -6.36 -9.14 0.32
CA ILE A 141 -5.25 -8.53 1.05
C ILE A 141 -5.05 -9.22 2.41
N GLU A 142 -6.14 -9.48 3.13
CA GLU A 142 -6.10 -10.14 4.43
C GLU A 142 -5.53 -11.57 4.32
N ALA A 143 -5.96 -12.33 3.30
CA ALA A 143 -5.45 -13.67 3.03
C ALA A 143 -3.95 -13.68 2.69
N GLU A 144 -3.47 -12.73 1.89
CA GLU A 144 -2.05 -12.56 1.59
C GLU A 144 -1.23 -12.27 2.85
N VAL A 145 -1.70 -11.30 3.65
CA VAL A 145 -1.05 -10.89 4.89
C VAL A 145 -0.97 -12.04 5.88
N ASN A 146 -2.06 -12.80 6.04
CA ASN A 146 -2.09 -13.95 6.95
C ASN A 146 -1.07 -15.01 6.55
N GLN A 147 -0.99 -15.36 5.26
CA GLN A 147 -0.02 -16.36 4.77
C GLN A 147 1.44 -15.92 4.97
N ILE A 148 1.74 -14.64 4.74
CA ILE A 148 3.06 -14.07 5.01
C ILE A 148 3.38 -14.12 6.50
N LEU A 149 2.46 -13.64 7.37
CA LEU A 149 2.68 -13.61 8.81
C LEU A 149 2.79 -15.01 9.42
N ASP A 150 1.97 -15.95 8.99
CA ASP A 150 2.03 -17.35 9.44
C ASP A 150 3.41 -17.94 9.14
N LYS A 151 3.95 -17.69 7.94
CA LYS A 151 5.31 -18.15 7.60
C LYS A 151 6.40 -17.44 8.41
N VAL A 152 6.24 -16.14 8.68
CA VAL A 152 7.18 -15.40 9.54
C VAL A 152 7.21 -15.99 10.95
N PHE A 153 6.05 -16.29 11.55
CA PHE A 153 5.98 -16.92 12.86
C PHE A 153 6.53 -18.35 12.86
N GLU A 154 6.28 -19.12 11.79
CA GLU A 154 6.85 -20.46 11.60
C GLU A 154 8.38 -20.43 11.60
N LEU A 155 8.98 -19.56 10.78
CA LEU A 155 10.44 -19.41 10.68
C LEU A 155 11.07 -18.97 12.01
N GLY A 156 10.34 -18.19 12.81
CA GLY A 156 10.77 -17.74 14.13
C GLY A 156 10.53 -18.74 15.26
N ASN A 157 9.92 -19.91 14.99
CA ASN A 157 9.44 -20.83 16.03
C ASN A 157 8.61 -20.12 17.12
N GLY A 158 7.76 -19.17 16.70
CA GLY A 158 6.95 -18.34 17.60
C GLY A 158 7.60 -17.03 18.04
N ASP A 159 8.92 -16.85 17.90
CA ASP A 159 9.59 -15.55 18.11
C ASP A 159 9.48 -14.69 16.84
N LEU A 160 8.67 -13.63 16.92
CA LEU A 160 8.44 -12.73 15.79
C LEU A 160 9.72 -12.03 15.31
N ALA A 161 10.62 -11.64 16.21
CA ALA A 161 11.82 -10.91 15.83
C ALA A 161 12.79 -11.82 15.07
N GLN A 162 12.99 -13.05 15.56
CA GLN A 162 13.79 -14.06 14.84
C GLN A 162 13.12 -14.44 13.52
N GLY A 163 11.79 -14.56 13.52
CA GLY A 163 11.01 -14.84 12.32
C GLY A 163 11.20 -13.79 11.22
N VAL A 164 11.24 -12.50 11.58
CA VAL A 164 11.49 -11.41 10.62
C VAL A 164 12.87 -11.51 9.99
N ILE A 165 13.91 -11.79 10.78
CA ILE A 165 15.29 -11.95 10.28
C ILE A 165 15.33 -13.11 9.27
N ALA A 166 14.86 -14.29 9.68
CA ALA A 166 14.83 -15.47 8.83
C ALA A 166 13.95 -15.27 7.59
N ALA A 167 12.86 -14.51 7.69
CA ALA A 167 11.98 -14.23 6.57
C ALA A 167 12.62 -13.32 5.52
N PHE A 168 13.43 -12.34 5.92
CA PHE A 168 14.23 -11.56 4.97
C PHE A 168 15.34 -12.40 4.34
N GLU A 169 16.06 -13.20 5.12
CA GLU A 169 17.12 -14.08 4.61
C GLU A 169 16.60 -15.10 3.58
N SER A 170 15.38 -15.60 3.79
CA SER A 170 14.72 -16.55 2.88
C SER A 170 13.90 -15.90 1.77
N GLY A 171 13.66 -14.58 1.81
CA GLY A 171 12.83 -13.85 0.85
C GLY A 171 11.31 -14.02 1.03
N VAL A 172 10.87 -14.55 2.17
CA VAL A 172 9.45 -14.56 2.59
C VAL A 172 8.94 -13.15 2.87
N LEU A 173 9.82 -12.27 3.33
CA LEU A 173 9.63 -10.83 3.31
C LEU A 173 10.56 -10.23 2.26
N ASP A 174 9.97 -9.58 1.25
CA ASP A 174 10.70 -8.95 0.16
C ASP A 174 9.99 -7.67 -0.27
N ILE A 175 10.71 -6.55 -0.25
CA ILE A 175 10.20 -5.20 -0.45
C ILE A 175 10.66 -4.70 -1.82
N PRO A 176 9.74 -4.44 -2.77
CA PRO A 176 10.10 -3.98 -4.10
C PRO A 176 10.99 -2.74 -4.08
N PHE A 177 12.11 -2.80 -4.82
CA PHE A 177 13.07 -1.71 -5.00
C PHE A 177 13.77 -1.22 -3.71
N ALA A 178 13.73 -1.99 -2.62
CA ALA A 178 14.45 -1.63 -1.41
C ALA A 178 15.98 -1.72 -1.63
N PRO A 179 16.76 -0.72 -1.16
CA PRO A 179 18.21 -0.70 -1.37
C PRO A 179 19.00 -1.61 -0.40
N SER A 180 18.32 -2.22 0.57
CA SER A 180 18.97 -3.07 1.57
C SER A 180 19.56 -4.32 0.90
N LYS A 181 20.84 -4.61 1.17
CA LYS A 181 21.49 -5.86 0.73
C LYS A 181 20.87 -7.14 1.31
N TYR A 182 20.06 -7.01 2.38
CA TYR A 182 19.35 -8.11 3.01
C TYR A 182 17.98 -8.37 2.37
N ASN A 183 17.54 -7.50 1.47
CA ASN A 183 16.30 -7.68 0.73
C ASN A 183 16.57 -8.54 -0.50
N ALA A 184 15.77 -9.59 -0.72
CA ALA A 184 15.98 -10.51 -1.84
C ALA A 184 15.80 -9.85 -3.22
N GLY A 185 14.88 -8.89 -3.33
CA GLY A 185 14.66 -8.10 -4.54
C GLY A 185 14.06 -8.90 -5.71
N LYS A 186 13.33 -9.98 -5.42
CA LYS A 186 12.72 -10.88 -6.39
C LYS A 186 11.24 -10.57 -6.62
N VAL A 187 10.54 -10.06 -5.60
CA VAL A 187 9.13 -9.68 -5.74
C VAL A 187 8.99 -8.49 -6.67
N MET A 188 8.30 -8.68 -7.80
CA MET A 188 8.04 -7.63 -8.76
C MET A 188 6.55 -7.28 -8.81
N PRO A 189 6.17 -6.03 -8.50
CA PRO A 189 4.79 -5.58 -8.63
C PRO A 189 4.53 -5.04 -10.03
N ALA A 190 3.29 -5.17 -10.51
CA ALA A 190 2.78 -4.46 -11.69
C ALA A 190 1.32 -4.07 -11.47
N ARG A 191 0.81 -3.09 -12.23
CA ARG A 191 -0.61 -2.73 -12.15
C ARG A 191 -1.46 -3.63 -13.02
N ASP A 192 -2.65 -3.99 -12.54
CA ASP A 192 -3.69 -4.62 -13.33
C ASP A 192 -4.41 -3.61 -14.26
N ASN A 193 -5.44 -4.09 -14.96
CA ASN A 193 -6.15 -3.29 -15.93
C ASN A 193 -6.89 -2.09 -15.33
N ASN A 194 -7.19 -2.12 -14.02
CA ASN A 194 -7.88 -1.05 -13.30
C ASN A 194 -6.91 -0.22 -12.45
N GLY A 195 -5.60 -0.47 -12.57
CA GLY A 195 -4.56 0.26 -11.88
C GLY A 195 -4.29 -0.19 -10.45
N ALA A 196 -4.91 -1.28 -9.97
CA ALA A 196 -4.56 -1.88 -8.70
C ALA A 196 -3.23 -2.62 -8.81
N VAL A 197 -2.39 -2.53 -7.78
CA VAL A 197 -1.08 -3.19 -7.75
C VAL A 197 -1.28 -4.68 -7.48
N ARG A 198 -0.61 -5.51 -8.28
CA ARG A 198 -0.63 -6.97 -8.24
C ARG A 198 0.78 -7.52 -8.21
N ILE A 199 0.90 -8.78 -7.81
CA ILE A 199 2.15 -9.52 -7.75
C ILE A 199 2.42 -10.14 -9.13
N MET A 200 3.37 -9.59 -9.87
CA MET A 200 3.76 -10.12 -11.19
C MET A 200 4.77 -11.27 -11.04
N ASP A 201 5.77 -11.07 -10.18
CA ASP A 201 6.68 -12.13 -9.73
C ASP A 201 6.60 -12.19 -8.21
N SER A 202 6.28 -13.36 -7.67
CA SER A 202 6.13 -13.57 -6.23
C SER A 202 7.44 -13.87 -5.54
N GLY A 203 8.54 -14.15 -6.26
CA GLY A 203 9.77 -14.61 -5.66
C GLY A 203 9.53 -15.76 -4.67
N ASN A 204 9.90 -15.54 -3.40
CA ASN A 204 9.73 -16.52 -2.31
C ASN A 204 8.56 -16.17 -1.37
N LEU A 205 7.63 -15.30 -1.77
CA LEU A 205 6.43 -15.03 -0.97
C LEU A 205 5.64 -16.35 -0.77
N PRO A 206 5.20 -16.65 0.47
CA PRO A 206 4.56 -17.91 0.81
C PRO A 206 3.06 -17.91 0.45
N LEU A 207 2.73 -17.54 -0.79
CA LEU A 207 1.35 -17.40 -1.24
C LEU A 207 0.85 -18.69 -1.89
N SER A 208 -0.41 -19.02 -1.62
CA SER A 208 -1.12 -20.15 -2.20
C SER A 208 -1.30 -19.96 -3.71
N GLN A 209 -1.44 -21.09 -4.41
CA GLN A 209 -1.65 -21.06 -5.86
C GLN A 209 -2.91 -20.28 -6.26
N ASP A 210 -3.96 -20.32 -5.44
CA ASP A 210 -5.20 -19.57 -5.71
C ASP A 210 -4.97 -18.04 -5.69
N ILE A 211 -4.20 -17.53 -4.72
CA ILE A 211 -3.82 -16.11 -4.66
C ILE A 211 -2.94 -15.75 -5.86
N LEU A 212 -1.95 -16.59 -6.19
CA LEU A 212 -1.07 -16.35 -7.33
C LEU A 212 -1.83 -16.36 -8.67
N ASN A 213 -2.83 -17.22 -8.81
CA ASN A 213 -3.72 -17.27 -9.96
C ASN A 213 -4.56 -15.99 -10.06
N PHE A 214 -5.12 -15.51 -8.95
CA PHE A 214 -5.86 -14.25 -8.91
C PHE A 214 -5.02 -13.07 -9.44
N HIS A 215 -3.78 -12.92 -8.97
CA HIS A 215 -2.88 -11.86 -9.46
C HIS A 215 -2.58 -12.01 -10.94
N ARG A 216 -2.31 -13.24 -11.38
CA ARG A 216 -2.03 -13.56 -12.79
C ARG A 216 -3.22 -13.19 -13.68
N GLU A 217 -4.42 -13.61 -13.32
CA GLU A 217 -5.64 -13.31 -14.08
C GLU A 217 -5.85 -11.79 -14.23
N LYS A 218 -5.67 -11.02 -13.14
CA LYS A 218 -5.79 -9.56 -13.17
C LYS A 218 -4.76 -8.88 -14.08
N LEU A 219 -3.54 -9.40 -14.10
CA LEU A 219 -2.49 -8.91 -15.00
C LEU A 219 -2.75 -9.33 -16.46
N GLU A 220 -3.29 -10.52 -16.68
CA GLU A 220 -3.67 -11.02 -18.01
C GLU A 220 -4.82 -10.22 -18.62
N GLU A 221 -5.77 -9.74 -17.82
CA GLU A 221 -6.80 -8.78 -18.26
C GLU A 221 -6.17 -7.51 -18.88
N ARG A 222 -5.11 -6.97 -18.23
CA ARG A 222 -4.36 -5.82 -18.75
C ARG A 222 -3.61 -6.18 -20.03
N ALA A 223 -2.88 -7.29 -20.02
CA ALA A 223 -2.12 -7.79 -21.16
C ALA A 223 -3.00 -7.92 -22.42
N LYS A 224 -4.19 -8.51 -22.26
CA LYS A 224 -5.19 -8.63 -23.32
C LYS A 224 -5.67 -7.27 -23.81
N SER A 225 -5.96 -6.33 -22.91
CA SER A 225 -6.42 -4.98 -23.27
C SER A 225 -5.37 -4.17 -24.03
N GLU A 226 -4.08 -4.38 -23.74
CA GLU A 226 -2.96 -3.64 -24.33
C GLU A 226 -2.30 -4.37 -25.50
N ASN A 227 -2.82 -5.54 -25.88
CA ASN A 227 -2.26 -6.40 -26.91
C ASN A 227 -0.74 -6.61 -26.76
N ARG A 228 -0.31 -6.94 -25.53
CA ARG A 228 1.08 -7.29 -25.17
C ARG A 228 1.09 -8.35 -24.07
N THR A 229 2.21 -9.01 -23.85
CA THR A 229 2.38 -9.94 -22.74
C THR A 229 2.67 -9.21 -21.42
N VAL A 230 2.30 -9.83 -20.30
CA VAL A 230 2.76 -9.40 -18.97
C VAL A 230 4.28 -9.46 -18.95
N SER A 231 4.94 -8.36 -18.60
CA SER A 231 6.39 -8.25 -18.69
C SER A 231 6.93 -7.17 -17.76
N PHE A 232 8.24 -7.22 -17.48
CA PHE A 232 8.93 -6.19 -16.71
C PHE A 232 8.81 -4.78 -17.32
N GLN A 233 8.56 -4.67 -18.64
CA GLN A 233 8.27 -3.38 -19.26
C GLN A 233 7.00 -2.71 -18.68
N MET A 234 5.97 -3.48 -18.29
CA MET A 234 4.80 -2.93 -17.58
C MET A 234 5.20 -2.26 -16.27
N VAL A 235 6.13 -2.86 -15.53
CA VAL A 235 6.65 -2.31 -14.26
C VAL A 235 7.35 -0.97 -14.52
N ILE A 236 8.22 -0.92 -15.52
CA ILE A 236 8.91 0.32 -15.92
C ILE A 236 7.90 1.40 -16.32
N ASP A 237 6.90 1.04 -17.13
CA ASP A 237 5.88 1.99 -17.59
C ASP A 237 5.06 2.54 -16.40
N ASP A 238 4.73 1.69 -15.42
CA ASP A 238 3.95 2.05 -14.23
C ASP A 238 4.72 2.97 -13.28
N VAL A 239 6.04 2.78 -13.14
CA VAL A 239 6.92 3.64 -12.32
C VAL A 239 6.89 5.10 -12.81
N TYR A 240 6.79 5.32 -14.13
CA TYR A 240 6.75 6.66 -14.72
C TYR A 240 5.32 7.17 -15.01
N ALA A 241 4.28 6.38 -14.77
CA ALA A 241 2.93 6.71 -15.22
C ALA A 241 2.41 8.01 -14.60
N ILE A 242 2.50 8.15 -13.27
CA ILE A 242 1.91 9.29 -12.56
C ILE A 242 2.64 10.60 -12.87
N SER A 243 3.97 10.57 -13.01
CA SER A 243 4.72 11.76 -13.43
C SER A 243 4.37 12.18 -14.87
N LYS A 244 3.92 11.24 -15.71
CA LYS A 244 3.37 11.48 -17.06
C LYS A 244 1.87 11.81 -17.05
N GLY A 245 1.20 11.78 -15.89
CA GLY A 245 -0.21 12.17 -15.72
C GLY A 245 -1.22 11.02 -15.77
N PHE A 246 -0.80 9.76 -15.67
CA PHE A 246 -1.68 8.59 -15.70
C PHE A 246 -1.43 7.67 -14.51
N LEU A 247 -2.44 6.91 -14.07
CA LEU A 247 -2.22 5.90 -13.03
C LEU A 247 -1.51 4.65 -13.58
N VAL A 248 -1.88 4.23 -14.79
CA VAL A 248 -1.39 3.00 -15.44
C VAL A 248 -0.49 3.36 -16.61
N GLY A 249 0.69 2.74 -16.70
CA GLY A 249 1.62 2.88 -17.81
C GLY A 249 1.13 2.14 -19.05
N ARG A 250 0.13 2.69 -19.73
CA ARG A 250 -0.43 2.10 -20.96
C ARG A 250 0.59 2.19 -22.10
N LYS A 251 0.61 1.16 -22.94
CA LYS A 251 1.36 1.16 -24.20
C LYS A 251 0.83 2.29 -25.10
N GLN A 252 1.72 3.16 -25.57
CA GLN A 252 1.42 4.19 -26.57
C GLN A 252 1.47 3.61 -27.97
#